data_AF-D7BK18-F1
#
_entry.id   AF-D7BK18-F1
#
_cell.length_a   1.000
_cell.length_b   1.000
_cell.length_c   1.000
_cell.angle_alpha   90.00
_cell.angle_beta   90.00
_cell.angle_gamma   90.00
#
_symmetry.space_group_name_H-M   'P 1'
#
loop_
_entity.id
_entity.type
_entity.pdbx_description
1 polymer ?
#
loop_
_entity_poly.entity_id
_entity_poly.type
_entity_poly.pdbx_seq_one_letter_code
_entity_poly.pdbx_strand_id
1 'polypeptide(L)'
;MSDHRVPSPWYFVLLCSWLVTIVVLAFIWGVQPALYTFAISLAVLGGLRLVLPAGMVPQVRSRGFDVFTLLTLALVLGYFANWGDTLAIV
;
A
#
# COMPACT_ATOMS: atom_id res chain seq x y z
N MET A 1 3.01 -22.46 20.20
CA MET A 1 1.82 -21.70 19.73
C MET A 1 2.13 -20.23 19.94
N SER A 2 2.58 -19.53 18.90
CA SER A 2 2.82 -18.08 18.99
C SER A 2 1.49 -17.36 19.09
N ASP A 3 1.26 -16.64 20.19
CA ASP A 3 0.08 -15.80 20.41
C ASP A 3 -0.31 -15.08 19.11
N HIS A 4 -1.45 -15.45 18.54
CA HIS A 4 -2.12 -14.67 17.50
C HIS A 4 -2.67 -13.41 18.18
N ARG A 5 -1.80 -12.43 18.40
CA ARG A 5 -2.22 -11.10 18.83
C ARG A 5 -3.04 -10.51 17.69
N VAL A 6 -4.35 -10.45 17.90
CA VAL A 6 -5.26 -9.74 17.02
C VAL A 6 -4.71 -8.32 16.78
N PRO A 7 -4.56 -7.91 15.51
CA PRO A 7 -4.05 -6.57 15.22
C PRO A 7 -4.94 -5.50 15.84
N SER A 8 -4.36 -4.38 16.27
CA SER A 8 -5.14 -3.31 16.87
C SER A 8 -6.18 -2.79 15.86
N PRO A 9 -7.42 -2.52 16.28
CA PRO A 9 -8.45 -1.93 15.41
C PRO A 9 -7.98 -0.64 14.73
N TRP A 10 -7.13 0.13 15.42
CA TRP A 10 -6.54 1.36 14.89
C TRP A 10 -5.72 1.17 13.62
N TYR A 11 -5.07 0.02 13.45
CA TYR A 11 -4.35 -0.28 12.22
C TYR A 11 -5.29 -0.32 11.01
N PHE A 12 -6.48 -0.93 11.16
CA PHE A 12 -7.49 -0.99 10.11
C PHE A 12 -8.11 0.38 9.83
N VAL A 13 -8.38 1.17 10.88
CA VAL A 13 -8.87 2.54 10.74
C VAL A 13 -7.88 3.40 9.95
N LEU A 14 -6.58 3.30 10.28
CA LEU A 14 -5.51 4.00 9.56
C LEU A 14 -5.45 3.59 8.09
N LEU A 15 -5.47 2.28 7.80
CA LEU A 15 -5.48 1.79 6.41
C LEU A 15 -6.71 2.27 5.62
N CYS A 16 -7.91 2.17 6.20
CA CYS A 16 -9.12 2.67 5.56
C CYS A 16 -9.05 4.18 5.31
N SER A 17 -8.60 4.96 6.29
CA SER A 17 -8.44 6.41 6.13
C SER A 17 -7.42 6.76 5.05
N TRP A 18 -6.32 5.99 4.95
CA TRP A 18 -5.31 6.19 3.93
C TRP A 18 -5.86 5.90 2.53
N LEU A 19 -6.64 4.83 2.35
CA LEU A 19 -7.30 4.53 1.09
C LEU A 19 -8.25 5.65 0.66
N VAL A 20 -9.03 6.20 1.60
CA VAL A 20 -9.90 7.37 1.33
C VAL A 20 -9.05 8.56 0.87
N THR A 21 -7.93 8.84 1.53
CA THR A 21 -7.00 9.90 1.12
C THR A 21 -6.46 9.69 -0.30
N ILE A 22 -6.08 8.48 -0.68
CA ILE A 22 -5.62 8.16 -2.06
C ILE A 22 -6.75 8.40 -3.08
N VAL A 23 -7.99 8.05 -2.75
CA VAL A 23 -9.14 8.31 -3.62
C VAL A 23 -9.36 9.82 -3.79
N VAL A 24 -9.36 10.58 -2.69
CA VAL A 24 -9.50 12.04 -2.74
C VAL A 24 -8.37 12.67 -3.55
N LEU A 25 -7.13 12.19 -3.37
CA LEU A 25 -5.96 12.61 -4.14
C LEU A 25 -6.18 12.43 -5.65
N ALA A 26 -6.80 11.33 -6.06
CA ALA A 26 -7.12 11.06 -7.46
C ALA A 26 -8.12 12.06 -8.06
N PHE A 27 -9.11 12.49 -7.27
CA PHE A 27 -10.08 13.50 -7.72
C PHE A 27 -9.50 14.92 -7.78
N ILE A 28 -8.56 15.26 -6.91
CA ILE A 28 -7.99 16.62 -6.83
C ILE A 28 -6.87 16.80 -7.86
N TRP A 29 -5.97 15.83 -7.98
CA TRP A 29 -4.72 15.97 -8.72
C TRP A 29 -4.57 15.02 -9.91
N GLY A 30 -5.54 14.13 -10.15
CA GLY A 30 -5.49 13.14 -11.22
C GLY A 30 -5.03 11.77 -10.74
N VAL A 31 -5.24 10.77 -11.59
CA VAL A 31 -5.01 9.36 -11.26
C VAL A 31 -3.52 9.06 -11.17
N GLN A 32 -2.68 9.69 -11.99
CA GLN A 32 -1.23 9.46 -12.02
C GLN A 32 -0.55 9.77 -10.67
N PRO A 33 -0.65 10.99 -10.08
CA PRO A 33 -0.02 11.27 -8.78
C PRO A 33 -0.63 10.42 -7.65
N ALA A 34 -1.92 10.07 -7.74
CA ALA A 34 -2.56 9.21 -6.75
C ALA A 34 -2.00 7.78 -6.76
N LEU A 35 -1.82 7.19 -7.95
CA LEU A 35 -1.24 5.87 -8.09
C LEU A 35 0.24 5.83 -7.68
N TYR A 36 1.03 6.87 -7.98
CA TYR A 36 2.41 6.93 -7.49
C TYR A 36 2.46 7.02 -5.97
N THR A 37 1.61 7.85 -5.36
CA THR A 37 1.55 7.97 -3.89
C THR A 37 1.19 6.64 -3.24
N PHE A 38 0.23 5.92 -3.84
CA PHE A 38 -0.15 4.60 -3.36
C PHE A 38 0.97 3.57 -3.55
N ALA A 39 1.63 3.54 -4.71
CA ALA A 39 2.77 2.68 -4.99
C ALA A 39 3.93 2.90 -4.00
N ILE A 40 4.29 4.16 -3.75
CA ILE A 40 5.32 4.54 -2.76
C ILE A 40 4.90 4.08 -1.36
N SER A 41 3.63 4.22 -0.99
CA SER A 41 3.13 3.76 0.31
C SER A 41 3.33 2.25 0.49
N LEU A 42 3.05 1.46 -0.56
CA LEU A 42 3.28 0.01 -0.52
C LEU A 42 4.76 -0.33 -0.42
N ALA A 43 5.63 0.39 -1.14
CA ALA A 43 7.07 0.21 -1.05
C ALA A 43 7.60 0.53 0.35
N VAL A 44 7.13 1.63 0.96
CA VAL A 44 7.45 2.02 2.34
C VAL A 44 6.95 0.98 3.33
N LEU A 45 5.72 0.47 3.19
CA LEU A 45 5.19 -0.59 4.06
C LEU A 45 5.99 -1.89 3.92
N GLY A 46 6.40 -2.27 2.71
CA GLY A 46 7.27 -3.41 2.45
C GLY A 46 8.64 -3.24 3.11
N GLY A 47 9.25 -2.05 3.00
CA GLY A 47 10.51 -1.71 3.65
C GLY A 47 10.40 -1.70 5.17
N LEU A 48 9.38 -1.05 5.73
CA LEU A 48 9.08 -1.07 7.16
C LEU A 48 8.89 -2.49 7.67
N ARG A 49 8.23 -3.36 6.89
CA ARG A 49 8.05 -4.76 7.26
C ARG A 49 9.38 -5.51 7.36
N LEU A 50 10.44 -5.11 6.65
CA LEU A 50 11.80 -5.68 6.78
C LEU A 50 12.56 -5.18 8.01
N VAL A 51 12.20 -4.01 8.56
CA VAL A 51 12.89 -3.40 9.70
C VAL A 51 12.15 -3.62 11.02
N LEU A 52 10.82 -3.60 11.01
CA LEU A 52 9.99 -3.70 12.21
C LEU A 52 10.04 -5.11 12.83
N PRO A 53 10.07 -5.20 14.17
CA PRO A 53 10.05 -6.48 14.87
C PRO A 53 8.74 -7.24 14.67
N ALA A 54 8.81 -8.57 14.82
CA ALA A 54 7.66 -9.45 14.71
C ALA A 54 6.58 -9.07 15.74
N GLY A 55 5.33 -8.92 15.27
CA GLY A 55 4.18 -8.58 16.12
C GLY A 55 3.70 -7.12 16.04
N MET A 56 4.45 -6.19 15.43
CA MET A 56 3.98 -4.81 15.22
C MET A 56 3.03 -4.65 14.03
N VAL A 57 3.19 -5.50 13.01
CA VAL A 57 2.36 -5.47 11.80
C VAL A 57 1.67 -6.83 11.64
N PRO A 58 0.36 -6.86 11.35
CA PRO A 58 -0.36 -8.10 11.08
C PRO A 58 0.40 -9.00 10.12
N GLN A 59 0.52 -10.29 10.46
CA GLN A 59 1.08 -11.30 9.57
C GLN A 59 -0.04 -12.25 9.17
N VAL A 60 -0.34 -12.31 7.87
CA VAL A 60 -1.34 -13.26 7.35
C VAL A 60 -0.68 -14.59 6.99
N ARG A 61 0.55 -14.55 6.43
CA ARG A 61 1.28 -15.75 6.01
C ARG A 61 2.74 -15.75 6.50
N SER A 62 3.67 -15.27 5.68
CA SER A 62 5.08 -15.15 6.02
C SER A 62 5.58 -13.73 5.72
N ARG A 63 6.52 -13.25 6.54
CA ARG A 63 7.10 -11.91 6.40
C ARG A 63 7.67 -11.67 4.99
N GLY A 64 8.37 -12.66 4.43
CA GLY A 64 8.94 -12.58 3.10
C GLY A 64 7.87 -12.51 2.00
N PHE A 65 6.78 -13.28 2.13
CA PHE A 65 5.68 -13.23 1.19
C PHE A 65 4.95 -11.89 1.25
N ASP A 66 4.68 -11.36 2.45
CA ASP A 66 4.06 -10.03 2.62
C ASP A 66 4.90 -8.94 1.94
N VAL A 67 6.21 -8.93 2.17
CA VAL A 67 7.14 -7.95 1.56
C VAL A 67 7.16 -8.10 0.05
N PHE A 68 7.29 -9.34 -0.45
CA PHE A 68 7.31 -9.62 -1.88
C PHE A 68 6.03 -9.12 -2.57
N THR A 69 4.87 -9.38 -1.98
CA THR A 69 3.58 -8.92 -2.52
C THR A 69 3.47 -7.40 -2.52
N LEU A 70 3.87 -6.72 -1.43
CA LEU A 70 3.83 -5.26 -1.34
C LEU A 70 4.75 -4.60 -2.38
N LEU A 71 5.98 -5.10 -2.52
CA LEU A 71 6.94 -4.57 -3.49
C LEU A 71 6.51 -4.86 -4.94
N THR A 72 5.96 -6.04 -5.21
CA THR A 72 5.45 -6.38 -6.54
C THR A 72 4.27 -5.49 -6.92
N LEU A 73 3.31 -5.28 -6.00
CA LEU A 73 2.20 -4.37 -6.23
C LEU A 73 2.66 -2.91 -6.39
N ALA A 74 3.64 -2.47 -5.60
CA ALA A 74 4.24 -1.14 -5.76
C ALA A 74 4.82 -0.94 -7.18
N LEU A 75 5.55 -1.93 -7.69
CA LEU A 75 6.10 -1.88 -9.05
C LEU A 75 5.01 -1.86 -10.12
N VAL A 76 4.01 -2.75 -10.00
CA VAL A 76 2.90 -2.83 -10.96
C VAL A 76 2.10 -1.52 -10.99
N LEU A 77 1.77 -0.96 -9.83
CA LEU A 77 1.04 0.30 -9.74
C LEU A 77 1.90 1.49 -10.21
N GLY A 78 3.19 1.49 -9.91
CA GLY A 78 4.12 2.49 -10.44
C GLY A 78 4.23 2.44 -11.96
N TYR A 79 4.17 1.24 -12.56
CA TYR A 79 4.10 1.09 -14.01
C TYR A 79 2.78 1.62 -14.57
N PHE A 80 1.64 1.25 -13.99
CA PHE A 80 0.32 1.73 -14.42
C PHE A 80 0.11 3.24 -14.22
N ALA A 81 0.76 3.84 -13.21
CA ALA A 81 0.70 5.29 -12.99
C ALA A 81 1.16 6.09 -14.23
N ASN A 82 2.11 5.58 -15.02
CA ASN A 82 2.54 6.24 -16.26
C ASN A 82 1.42 6.44 -17.28
N TRP A 83 0.33 5.67 -17.16
CA TRP A 83 -0.82 5.70 -18.06
C TRP A 83 -2.07 6.30 -17.41
N GLY A 84 -2.00 6.70 -16.13
CA GLY A 84 -3.17 7.02 -15.31
C GLY A 84 -4.04 8.17 -15.85
N ASP A 85 -3.41 9.20 -16.42
CA ASP A 85 -4.09 10.38 -16.97
C ASP A 85 -3.93 10.48 -18.49
N THR A 86 -3.78 9.34 -19.17
CA THR A 86 -3.68 9.30 -20.64
C THR A 86 -4.98 9.84 -21.23
N LEU A 87 -4.90 10.90 -22.02
CA LEU A 87 -6.05 11.48 -22.70
C LEU A 87 -6.69 10.42 -23.60
N ALA A 88 -7.99 10.20 -23.45
CA ALA A 88 -8.76 9.43 -24.42
C ALA A 88 -8.78 10.23 -25.72
N ILE A 89 -8.01 9.79 -26.71
CA ILE A 89 -8.09 10.35 -28.06
C ILE A 89 -9.44 9.88 -28.63
N VAL A 90 -10.41 10.80 -28.66
CA VAL A 90 -11.73 10.64 -29.31
C VAL A 90 -11.70 11.37 -30.64
#